data_AF-A0A660KY77-F1
#
_entry.id   AF-A0A660KY77-F1
#
_cell.length_a   1.000
_cell.length_b   1.000
_cell.length_c   1.000
_cell.angle_alpha   90.00
_cell.angle_beta   90.00
_cell.angle_gamma   90.00
#
_symmetry.space_group_name_H-M   'P 1'
#
loop_
_entity.id
_entity.type
_entity.pdbx_description
1 polymer ?
#
loop_
_entity_poly.entity_id
_entity_poly.type
_entity_poly.pdbx_seq_one_letter_code
_entity_poly.pdbx_strand_id
1 'polypeptide(L)'
;MGTVLAAALGAPALSRADAVPADVDVLLLAVPDGAIASVAATMPAGPLLGHVSGATGLDVFGAREGFSLHPMMSTPPGSEPGILRGAGGAVDGTSERALDTAYALADRLGLLVTRVPAEDRVAYHAAGAIAANFLVALEACAERLAATAGISRQQLAPLVLATARQWAEIGPEAALTGPIARGDEGTVERHRAVIAERTPELLPVWTELAEVTRAVAGRKGWA
;
A
#
# COMPACT_ATOMS: atom_id res chain seq x y z
N MET A 1 7.28 9.44 4.60
CA MET A 1 8.06 8.23 4.88
C MET A 1 9.41 8.52 5.53
N GLY A 2 10.35 9.22 4.86
CA GLY A 2 11.71 9.43 5.42
C GLY A 2 11.77 10.03 6.83
N THR A 3 10.99 11.09 7.09
CA THR A 3 10.91 11.72 8.43
C THR A 3 10.32 10.78 9.49
N VAL A 4 9.31 9.99 9.12
CA VAL A 4 8.67 8.99 10.00
C VAL A 4 9.67 7.90 10.37
N LEU A 5 10.43 7.40 9.39
CA LEU A 5 11.47 6.38 9.61
C LEU A 5 12.61 6.90 10.49
N ALA A 6 13.12 8.10 10.20
CA ALA A 6 14.17 8.73 10.99
C ALA A 6 13.74 8.87 12.46
N ALA A 7 12.54 9.41 12.69
CA ALA A 7 11.98 9.55 14.03
C ALA A 7 11.74 8.19 14.72
N ALA A 8 11.21 7.19 14.01
CA ALA A 8 10.98 5.84 14.55
C ALA A 8 12.28 5.11 14.92
N LEU A 9 13.37 5.33 14.17
CA LEU A 9 14.68 4.73 14.40
C LEU A 9 15.54 5.53 15.40
N GLY A 10 15.10 6.73 15.81
CA GLY A 10 15.94 7.67 16.57
C GLY A 10 17.18 8.11 15.78
N ALA A 11 17.08 8.15 14.45
CA ALA A 11 18.18 8.46 13.54
C ALA A 11 18.07 9.91 13.02
N PRO A 12 19.19 10.57 12.70
CA PRO A 12 19.15 11.89 12.08
C PRO A 12 18.56 11.82 10.67
N ALA A 13 17.66 12.77 10.35
CA ALA A 13 17.20 12.97 8.99
C ALA A 13 18.14 13.94 8.27
N LEU A 14 18.64 13.56 7.10
CA LEU A 14 19.50 14.38 6.26
C LEU A 14 18.74 14.83 5.01
N SER A 15 18.97 16.06 4.59
CA SER A 15 18.63 16.55 3.26
C SER A 15 19.72 16.16 2.24
N ARG A 16 19.42 16.29 0.95
CA ARG A 16 20.40 16.02 -0.11
C ARG A 16 21.62 16.94 -0.10
N ALA A 17 21.52 18.10 0.53
CA ALA A 17 22.61 19.07 0.61
C ALA A 17 23.54 18.82 1.81
N ASP A 18 23.10 18.01 2.77
CA ASP A 18 23.87 17.74 3.97
C ASP A 18 24.99 16.75 3.69
N ALA A 19 26.14 16.96 4.33
CA ALA A 19 27.23 16.00 4.29
C ALA A 19 26.86 14.75 5.10
N VAL A 20 27.17 13.58 4.55
CA VAL A 20 27.05 12.32 5.29
C VAL A 20 28.14 12.28 6.37
N PRO A 21 27.80 12.03 7.65
CA PRO A 21 28.81 11.86 8.70
C PRO A 21 29.76 10.69 8.42
N ALA A 22 31.01 10.80 8.87
CA ALA A 22 32.06 9.84 8.55
C ALA A 22 31.88 8.46 9.22
N ASP A 23 31.08 8.40 10.29
CA ASP A 23 30.86 7.25 11.17
C ASP A 23 29.47 6.62 10.99
N VAL A 24 28.97 6.60 9.75
CA VAL A 24 27.68 5.99 9.41
C VAL A 24 27.85 4.59 8.85
N ASP A 25 27.22 3.60 9.49
CA ASP A 25 27.19 2.21 9.00
C ASP A 25 26.15 1.98 7.90
N VAL A 26 25.03 2.72 7.96
CA VAL A 26 23.86 2.53 7.10
C VAL A 26 23.27 3.87 6.66
N LEU A 27 23.04 4.02 5.36
CA LEU A 27 22.31 5.15 4.78
C LEU A 27 21.00 4.67 4.15
N LEU A 28 19.86 5.12 4.69
CA LEU A 28 18.55 4.79 4.17
C LEU A 28 18.02 5.92 3.27
N LEU A 29 17.94 5.66 1.97
CA LEU A 29 17.50 6.60 0.93
C LEU A 29 15.98 6.66 0.88
N ALA A 30 15.39 7.67 1.52
CA ALA A 30 13.97 8.00 1.47
C ALA A 30 13.68 9.14 0.49
N VAL A 31 14.07 8.94 -0.76
CA VAL A 31 13.89 9.89 -1.88
C VAL A 31 12.84 9.35 -2.86
N PRO A 32 12.31 10.18 -3.79
CA PRO A 32 11.45 9.67 -4.86
C PRO A 32 12.13 8.54 -5.65
N ASP A 33 11.35 7.51 -6.01
CA ASP A 33 11.83 6.28 -6.64
C ASP A 33 12.77 6.52 -7.83
N GLY A 34 12.37 7.41 -8.74
CA GLY A 34 13.16 7.75 -9.93
C GLY A 34 14.49 8.45 -9.64
N ALA A 35 14.77 8.81 -8.39
CA ALA A 35 16.03 9.44 -7.97
C ALA A 35 16.90 8.54 -7.10
N ILE A 36 16.50 7.29 -6.82
CA ILE A 36 17.27 6.39 -5.95
C ILE A 36 18.66 6.11 -6.54
N ALA A 37 18.73 5.70 -7.81
CA ALA A 37 19.99 5.35 -8.47
C ALA A 37 20.97 6.53 -8.53
N SER A 38 20.48 7.73 -8.90
CA SER A 38 21.34 8.92 -9.01
C SER A 38 21.85 9.39 -7.65
N VAL A 39 21.05 9.28 -6.59
CA VAL A 39 21.49 9.59 -5.22
C VAL A 39 22.45 8.52 -4.71
N ALA A 40 22.18 7.24 -4.91
CA ALA A 40 23.07 6.16 -4.50
C ALA A 40 24.48 6.28 -5.09
N ALA A 41 24.57 6.74 -6.35
CA ALA A 41 25.83 6.96 -7.05
C ALA A 41 26.69 8.10 -6.46
N THR A 42 26.08 9.07 -5.76
CA THR A 42 26.81 10.19 -5.14
C THR A 42 27.17 9.95 -3.68
N MET A 43 26.65 8.89 -3.06
CA MET A 43 26.93 8.58 -1.65
C MET A 43 28.35 8.05 -1.46
N PRO A 44 29.04 8.41 -0.35
CA PRO A 44 30.38 7.92 -0.07
C PRO A 44 30.44 6.39 0.02
N ALA A 45 31.62 5.83 -0.25
CA ALA A 45 31.91 4.43 0.05
C ALA A 45 32.01 4.21 1.57
N GLY A 46 31.69 3.01 2.05
CA GLY A 46 31.67 2.70 3.49
C GLY A 46 30.29 2.23 3.96
N PRO A 47 29.29 3.13 4.07
CA PRO A 47 27.96 2.76 4.54
C PRO A 47 27.29 1.79 3.57
N LEU A 48 26.54 0.85 4.16
CA LEU A 48 25.57 0.05 3.43
C LEU A 48 24.40 0.94 3.00
N LEU A 49 24.01 0.84 1.73
CA LEU A 49 22.89 1.63 1.20
C LEU A 49 21.58 0.87 1.31
N GLY A 50 20.54 1.54 1.80
CA GLY A 50 19.17 1.06 1.79
C GLY A 50 18.28 2.00 0.99
N HIS A 51 17.18 1.53 0.41
CA HIS A 51 16.10 2.40 -0.06
C HIS A 51 14.74 1.95 0.48
N VAL A 52 13.73 2.81 0.37
CA VAL A 52 12.38 2.53 0.88
C VAL A 52 11.29 2.46 -0.18
N SER A 53 11.63 2.45 -1.47
CA SER A 53 10.66 2.14 -2.54
C SER A 53 10.16 0.71 -2.45
N GLY A 54 8.84 0.54 -2.65
CA GLY A 54 8.18 -0.75 -2.77
C GLY A 54 8.25 -1.38 -4.17
N ALA A 55 8.61 -0.60 -5.20
CA ALA A 55 8.64 -1.06 -6.60
C ALA A 55 10.06 -1.16 -7.17
N THR A 56 11.00 -0.38 -6.65
CA THR A 56 12.40 -0.38 -7.11
C THR A 56 13.15 -1.62 -6.62
N GLY A 57 13.91 -2.23 -7.53
CA GLY A 57 14.82 -3.34 -7.24
C GLY A 57 16.20 -2.85 -6.75
N LEU A 58 17.10 -3.80 -6.47
CA LEU A 58 18.42 -3.50 -5.89
C LEU A 58 19.48 -3.16 -6.94
N ASP A 59 19.16 -3.29 -8.23
CA ASP A 59 20.03 -2.93 -9.36
C ASP A 59 20.44 -1.46 -9.35
N VAL A 60 19.66 -0.60 -8.69
CA VAL A 60 19.96 0.83 -8.45
C VAL A 60 21.25 1.08 -7.69
N PHE A 61 21.78 0.07 -6.99
CA PHE A 61 23.06 0.16 -6.26
C PHE A 61 24.27 -0.24 -7.12
N GLY A 62 24.07 -0.76 -8.33
CA GLY A 62 25.13 -1.24 -9.21
C GLY A 62 25.97 -2.33 -8.55
N ALA A 63 27.28 -2.13 -8.44
CA ALA A 63 28.19 -3.09 -7.81
C ALA A 63 28.26 -2.98 -6.26
N ARG A 64 27.57 -2.00 -5.66
CA ARG A 64 27.58 -1.80 -4.21
C ARG A 64 26.62 -2.78 -3.53
N GLU A 65 26.98 -3.22 -2.32
CA GLU A 65 26.01 -3.88 -1.46
C GLU A 65 24.89 -2.90 -1.09
N GLY A 66 23.66 -3.39 -1.09
CA GLY A 66 22.52 -2.62 -0.62
C GLY A 66 21.29 -3.46 -0.33
N PHE A 67 20.31 -2.81 0.28
CA PHE A 67 19.07 -3.43 0.68
C PHE A 67 17.87 -2.55 0.38
N SER A 68 16.69 -3.12 0.55
CA SER A 68 15.44 -2.40 0.51
C SER A 68 14.63 -2.72 1.75
N LEU A 69 13.91 -1.72 2.25
CA LEU A 69 13.00 -1.82 3.38
C LEU A 69 11.80 -0.94 3.08
N HIS A 70 10.70 -1.55 2.67
CA HIS A 70 9.49 -0.82 2.33
C HIS A 70 8.36 -1.16 3.31
N PRO A 71 7.98 -0.22 4.20
CA PRO A 71 6.73 -0.33 4.95
C PRO A 71 5.53 -0.25 4.00
N MET A 72 4.66 -1.26 4.02
CA MET A 72 3.38 -1.22 3.31
C MET A 72 2.39 -0.35 4.09
N MET A 73 2.66 0.95 4.14
CA MET A 73 1.88 1.91 4.92
C MET A 73 1.86 3.28 4.25
N SER A 74 0.70 3.93 4.26
CA SER A 74 0.58 5.32 3.84
C SER A 74 1.08 6.23 4.96
N THR A 75 2.04 7.09 4.66
CA THR A 75 2.60 8.07 5.60
C THR A 75 2.37 9.50 5.08
N PRO A 76 1.15 10.04 5.13
CA PRO A 76 0.91 11.43 4.76
C PRO A 76 1.75 12.40 5.63
N PRO A 77 1.98 13.64 5.17
CA PRO A 77 2.66 14.65 5.96
C PRO A 77 2.04 14.80 7.36
N GLY A 78 2.87 14.82 8.40
CA GLY A 78 2.42 14.87 9.80
C GLY A 78 2.09 13.52 10.44
N SER A 79 2.35 12.40 9.77
CA SER A 79 2.21 11.07 10.38
C SER A 79 3.16 10.89 11.55
N GLU A 80 2.66 10.33 12.66
CA GLU A 80 3.45 9.96 13.83
C GLU A 80 4.27 8.67 13.59
N PRO A 81 5.46 8.51 14.21
CA PRO A 81 6.30 7.33 14.05
C PRO A 81 5.60 6.00 14.37
N GLY A 82 4.63 6.03 15.30
CA GLY A 82 3.87 4.87 15.72
C GLY A 82 3.04 4.21 14.62
N ILE A 83 2.77 4.90 13.51
CA ILE A 83 2.01 4.36 12.36
C ILE A 83 2.65 3.13 11.72
N LEU A 84 3.96 2.93 11.91
CA LEU A 84 4.69 1.79 11.36
C LEU A 84 4.54 0.52 12.20
N ARG A 85 4.18 0.63 13.49
CA ARG A 85 4.08 -0.55 14.37
C ARG A 85 2.93 -1.45 13.94
N GLY A 86 3.25 -2.72 13.67
CA GLY A 86 2.30 -3.72 13.17
C GLY A 86 1.99 -3.59 11.67
N ALA A 87 2.56 -2.61 10.97
CA ALA A 87 2.38 -2.50 9.53
C ALA A 87 3.15 -3.62 8.80
N GLY A 88 2.56 -4.14 7.74
CA GLY A 88 3.26 -5.06 6.85
C GLY A 88 4.42 -4.38 6.10
N GLY A 89 5.27 -5.16 5.45
CA GLY A 89 6.27 -4.60 4.56
C GLY A 89 7.06 -5.65 3.79
N ALA A 90 7.97 -5.16 2.96
CA ALA A 90 8.89 -5.98 2.19
C ALA A 90 10.33 -5.60 2.47
N VAL A 91 11.19 -6.62 2.51
CA VAL A 91 12.65 -6.46 2.54
C VAL A 91 13.30 -7.24 1.41
N ASP A 92 14.49 -6.81 1.00
CA ASP A 92 15.38 -7.60 0.15
C ASP A 92 16.82 -7.09 0.31
N GLY A 93 17.81 -7.89 -0.06
CA GLY A 93 19.23 -7.52 0.04
C GLY A 93 20.09 -8.17 -1.04
N THR A 94 21.15 -7.48 -1.47
CA THR A 94 22.10 -7.98 -2.47
C THR A 94 23.05 -9.04 -1.89
N SER A 95 23.15 -9.11 -0.57
CA SER A 95 23.94 -10.09 0.20
C SER A 95 23.22 -10.43 1.50
N GLU A 96 23.64 -11.50 2.19
CA GLU A 96 23.06 -11.89 3.49
C GLU A 96 23.19 -10.76 4.52
N ARG A 97 24.35 -10.12 4.61
CA ARG A 97 24.56 -8.94 5.47
C ARG A 97 23.55 -7.83 5.20
N ALA A 98 23.26 -7.55 3.92
CA ALA A 98 22.33 -6.50 3.55
C ALA A 98 20.89 -6.85 3.91
N LEU A 99 20.50 -8.11 3.66
CA LEU A 99 19.18 -8.63 4.03
C LEU A 99 18.98 -8.66 5.55
N ASP A 100 19.98 -9.11 6.31
CA ASP A 100 19.95 -9.12 7.77
C ASP A 100 19.82 -7.71 8.35
N THR A 101 20.51 -6.73 7.74
CA THR A 101 20.36 -5.31 8.10
C THR A 101 18.94 -4.82 7.86
N ALA A 102 18.32 -5.19 6.73
CA ALA A 102 16.94 -4.83 6.43
C ALA A 102 15.96 -5.42 7.45
N TYR A 103 16.12 -6.69 7.82
CA TYR A 103 15.31 -7.33 8.87
C TYR A 103 15.51 -6.68 10.23
N ALA A 104 16.75 -6.37 10.63
CA ALA A 104 17.03 -5.72 11.90
C ALA A 104 16.39 -4.32 11.99
N LEU A 105 16.42 -3.56 10.89
CA LEU A 105 15.73 -2.26 10.82
C LEU A 105 14.21 -2.42 10.87
N ALA A 106 13.66 -3.41 10.17
CA ALA A 106 12.23 -3.71 10.19
C ALA A 106 11.73 -4.05 11.61
N ASP A 107 12.49 -4.88 12.34
CA ASP A 107 12.19 -5.25 13.72
C ASP A 107 12.19 -4.02 14.64
N ARG A 108 13.20 -3.14 14.53
CA ARG A 108 13.25 -1.88 15.29
C ARG A 108 12.07 -0.95 15.00
N LEU A 109 11.53 -0.98 13.79
CA LEU A 109 10.34 -0.23 13.39
C LEU A 109 9.03 -0.91 13.82
N GLY A 110 9.09 -2.17 14.26
CA GLY A 110 7.92 -2.99 14.59
C GLY A 110 7.13 -3.42 13.35
N LEU A 111 7.78 -3.56 12.19
CA LEU A 111 7.15 -3.99 10.95
C LEU A 111 7.02 -5.51 10.87
N LEU A 112 5.95 -5.98 10.24
CA LEU A 112 5.74 -7.39 9.88
C LEU A 112 6.21 -7.59 8.43
N VAL A 113 7.50 -7.87 8.25
CA VAL A 113 8.12 -7.94 6.91
C VAL A 113 8.34 -9.38 6.43
N THR A 114 8.24 -9.55 5.12
CA THR A 114 8.67 -10.75 4.40
C THR A 114 9.68 -10.36 3.32
N ARG A 115 10.59 -11.27 2.97
CA ARG A 115 11.45 -11.06 1.81
C ARG A 115 10.63 -11.07 0.52
N VAL A 116 10.72 -9.99 -0.26
CA VAL A 116 10.12 -9.91 -1.61
C VAL A 116 11.25 -9.61 -2.60
N PRO A 117 11.68 -10.61 -3.39
CA PRO A 117 12.76 -10.43 -4.35
C PRO A 117 12.31 -9.55 -5.53
N ALA A 118 13.27 -9.06 -6.31
CA ALA A 118 13.02 -8.06 -7.35
C ALA A 118 11.95 -8.47 -8.36
N GLU A 119 11.89 -9.76 -8.73
CA GLU A 119 10.91 -10.34 -9.65
C GLU A 119 9.45 -10.22 -9.16
N ASP A 120 9.23 -10.19 -7.85
CA ASP A 120 7.90 -10.12 -7.24
C ASP A 120 7.50 -8.70 -6.80
N ARG A 121 8.42 -7.73 -6.85
CA ARG A 121 8.18 -6.36 -6.36
C ARG A 121 7.04 -5.64 -7.05
N VAL A 122 6.92 -5.83 -8.37
CA VAL A 122 5.84 -5.21 -9.15
C VAL A 122 4.48 -5.74 -8.70
N ALA A 123 4.36 -7.06 -8.49
CA ALA A 123 3.14 -7.68 -8.00
C ALA A 123 2.82 -7.23 -6.56
N TYR A 124 3.82 -7.22 -5.68
CA TYR A 124 3.71 -6.72 -4.31
C TYR A 124 3.21 -5.25 -4.27
N HIS A 125 3.80 -4.37 -5.08
CA HIS A 125 3.41 -2.97 -5.13
C HIS A 125 2.00 -2.77 -5.72
N ALA A 126 1.66 -3.54 -6.77
CA ALA A 126 0.32 -3.54 -7.34
C ALA A 126 -0.75 -3.99 -6.33
N ALA A 127 -0.46 -5.02 -5.53
CA ALA A 127 -1.35 -5.45 -4.45
C ALA A 127 -1.59 -4.33 -3.42
N GLY A 128 -0.55 -3.59 -3.05
CA GLY A 128 -0.67 -2.41 -2.18
C GLY A 128 -1.52 -1.29 -2.80
N ALA A 129 -1.37 -1.03 -4.11
CA ALA A 129 -2.18 -0.05 -4.83
C ALA A 129 -3.67 -0.44 -4.87
N ILE A 130 -3.98 -1.72 -5.05
CA ILE A 130 -5.36 -2.23 -4.97
C ILE A 130 -5.90 -2.04 -3.55
N ALA A 131 -5.14 -2.45 -2.53
CA ALA A 131 -5.58 -2.41 -1.12
C ALA A 131 -5.79 -0.98 -0.58
N ALA A 132 -5.07 0.03 -1.10
CA ALA A 132 -5.12 1.40 -0.59
C ALA A 132 -5.66 2.41 -1.60
N ASN A 133 -5.02 2.55 -2.77
CA ASN A 133 -5.36 3.61 -3.73
C ASN A 133 -6.72 3.37 -4.37
N PHE A 134 -7.00 2.13 -4.78
CA PHE A 134 -8.26 1.79 -5.41
C PHE A 134 -9.41 1.75 -4.41
N LEU A 135 -9.15 1.48 -3.12
CA LEU A 135 -10.13 1.69 -2.07
C LEU A 135 -10.60 3.16 -2.03
N VAL A 136 -9.67 4.13 -2.07
CA VAL A 136 -10.04 5.55 -2.12
C VAL A 136 -10.84 5.89 -3.38
N ALA A 137 -10.45 5.34 -4.54
CA ALA A 137 -11.18 5.55 -5.79
C ALA A 137 -12.61 4.95 -5.74
N LEU A 138 -12.75 3.75 -5.16
CA LEU A 138 -14.04 3.09 -4.95
C LEU A 138 -14.96 3.92 -4.06
N GLU A 139 -14.44 4.44 -2.94
CA GLU A 139 -15.24 5.28 -2.04
C GLU A 139 -15.62 6.62 -2.68
N ALA A 140 -14.80 7.17 -3.58
CA ALA A 140 -15.18 8.33 -4.38
C ALA A 140 -16.35 8.02 -5.35
N CYS A 141 -16.41 6.81 -5.92
CA CYS A 141 -17.56 6.36 -6.70
C CYS A 141 -18.82 6.23 -5.82
N ALA A 142 -18.70 5.63 -4.63
CA ALA A 142 -19.79 5.49 -3.69
C ALA A 142 -20.34 6.86 -3.24
N GLU A 143 -19.46 7.81 -2.91
CA GLU A 143 -19.82 9.17 -2.53
C GLU A 143 -20.60 9.89 -3.65
N ARG A 144 -20.17 9.75 -4.91
CA ARG A 144 -20.85 10.35 -6.07
C ARG A 144 -22.28 9.84 -6.22
N LEU A 145 -22.49 8.52 -6.15
CA LEU A 145 -23.83 7.94 -6.25
C LEU A 145 -24.69 8.33 -5.04
N ALA A 146 -24.13 8.26 -3.83
CA ALA A 146 -24.81 8.60 -2.58
C ALA A 146 -25.27 10.07 -2.53
N ALA A 147 -24.49 10.99 -3.09
CA ALA A 147 -24.84 12.40 -3.19
C ALA A 147 -26.13 12.64 -3.98
N THR A 148 -26.44 11.80 -4.99
CA THR A 148 -27.70 11.88 -5.75
C THR A 148 -28.95 11.56 -4.90
N ALA A 149 -28.75 10.92 -3.74
CA ALA A 149 -29.79 10.60 -2.76
C ALA A 149 -29.72 11.49 -1.50
N GLY A 150 -28.86 12.52 -1.50
CA GLY A 150 -28.68 13.41 -0.34
C GLY A 150 -27.88 12.81 0.80
N ILE A 151 -27.11 11.73 0.55
CA ILE A 151 -26.27 11.07 1.55
C ILE A 151 -24.84 11.62 1.46
N SER A 152 -24.28 12.02 2.59
CA SER A 152 -22.92 12.57 2.67
C SER A 152 -21.86 11.49 2.92
N ARG A 153 -20.59 11.81 2.65
CA ARG A 153 -19.44 10.97 3.01
C ARG A 153 -19.43 10.59 4.49
N GLN A 154 -19.82 11.52 5.37
CA GLN A 154 -19.84 11.30 6.82
C GLN A 154 -20.84 10.21 7.21
N GLN A 155 -21.93 10.04 6.45
CA GLN A 155 -22.89 8.97 6.65
C GLN A 155 -22.40 7.62 6.09
N LEU A 156 -21.58 7.62 5.03
CA LEU A 156 -20.97 6.42 4.48
C LEU A 156 -19.79 5.90 5.33
N ALA A 157 -18.99 6.80 5.91
CA ALA A 157 -17.72 6.45 6.54
C ALA A 157 -17.82 5.32 7.61
N PRO A 158 -18.84 5.28 8.50
CA PRO A 158 -18.97 4.17 9.45
C PRO A 158 -19.12 2.81 8.78
N LEU A 159 -19.85 2.72 7.66
CA LEU A 159 -20.05 1.49 6.91
C LEU A 159 -18.74 1.01 6.28
N VAL A 160 -17.98 1.93 5.67
CA VAL A 160 -16.69 1.64 5.04
C VAL A 160 -15.69 1.10 6.06
N LEU A 161 -15.56 1.79 7.20
CA LEU A 161 -14.62 1.40 8.25
C LEU A 161 -15.00 0.06 8.89
N ALA A 162 -16.29 -0.21 9.09
CA ALA A 162 -16.75 -1.50 9.60
C ALA A 162 -16.43 -2.64 8.61
N THR A 163 -16.66 -2.40 7.31
CA THR A 163 -16.36 -3.37 6.24
C THR A 163 -14.87 -3.69 6.17
N ALA A 164 -14.01 -2.66 6.17
CA ALA A 164 -12.56 -2.86 6.13
C ALA A 164 -12.02 -3.61 7.35
N ARG A 165 -12.57 -3.33 8.55
CA ARG A 165 -12.21 -4.07 9.78
C ARG A 165 -12.63 -5.53 9.71
N GLN A 166 -13.85 -5.82 9.29
CA GLN A 166 -14.31 -7.22 9.14
C GLN A 166 -13.45 -7.97 8.12
N TRP A 167 -13.15 -7.37 6.97
CA TRP A 167 -12.26 -7.98 5.98
C TRP A 167 -10.89 -8.33 6.59
N ALA A 168 -10.31 -7.43 7.38
CA ALA A 168 -9.02 -7.66 8.03
C ALA A 168 -9.05 -8.78 9.09
N GLU A 169 -10.18 -8.97 9.77
CA GLU A 169 -10.33 -9.96 10.85
C GLU A 169 -10.70 -11.36 10.36
N ILE A 170 -11.62 -11.46 9.40
CA ILE A 170 -12.25 -12.74 9.00
C ILE A 170 -12.12 -13.06 7.50
N GLY A 171 -11.45 -12.22 6.72
CA GLY A 171 -11.20 -12.45 5.30
C GLY A 171 -12.38 -12.10 4.38
N PRO A 172 -12.17 -12.12 3.05
CA PRO A 172 -13.13 -11.60 2.08
C PRO A 172 -14.41 -12.44 1.97
N GLU A 173 -14.36 -13.78 1.98
CA GLU A 173 -15.58 -14.58 1.83
C GLU A 173 -16.52 -14.45 3.03
N ALA A 174 -15.96 -14.37 4.25
CA ALA A 174 -16.75 -14.26 5.48
C ALA A 174 -17.24 -12.83 5.76
N ALA A 175 -16.46 -11.81 5.37
CA ALA A 175 -16.85 -10.41 5.52
C ALA A 175 -17.88 -9.95 4.47
N LEU A 176 -17.96 -10.62 3.33
CA LEU A 176 -18.87 -10.24 2.26
C LEU A 176 -20.34 -10.47 2.66
N THR A 177 -21.13 -9.39 2.60
CA THR A 177 -22.58 -9.43 2.80
C THR A 177 -23.32 -8.78 1.61
N GLY A 178 -24.63 -8.58 1.75
CA GLY A 178 -25.42 -7.85 0.74
C GLY A 178 -26.13 -8.75 -0.28
N PRO A 179 -26.76 -8.13 -1.30
CA PRO A 179 -27.67 -8.82 -2.21
C PRO A 179 -26.96 -9.87 -3.08
N ILE A 180 -25.74 -9.59 -3.56
CA ILE A 180 -24.98 -10.57 -4.36
C ILE A 180 -24.67 -11.81 -3.51
N ALA A 181 -24.14 -11.66 -2.31
CA ALA A 181 -23.83 -12.80 -1.43
C ALA A 181 -25.04 -13.72 -1.18
N ARG A 182 -26.24 -13.13 -1.00
CA ARG A 182 -27.49 -13.87 -0.77
C ARG A 182 -28.24 -14.28 -2.04
N GLY A 183 -27.87 -13.77 -3.22
CA GLY A 183 -28.46 -14.15 -4.49
C GLY A 183 -29.72 -13.40 -4.87
N ASP A 184 -29.88 -12.21 -4.33
CA ASP A 184 -30.99 -11.32 -4.62
C ASP A 184 -30.74 -10.56 -5.93
N GLU A 185 -30.91 -11.27 -7.04
CA GLU A 185 -30.73 -10.72 -8.40
C GLU A 185 -31.70 -9.58 -8.69
N GLY A 186 -32.89 -9.60 -8.08
CA GLY A 186 -33.88 -8.52 -8.23
C GLY A 186 -33.39 -7.19 -7.63
N THR A 187 -32.69 -7.23 -6.50
CA THR A 187 -32.04 -6.03 -5.95
C THR A 187 -30.82 -5.61 -6.78
N VAL A 188 -30.02 -6.56 -7.26
CA VAL A 188 -28.86 -6.26 -8.11
C VAL A 188 -29.27 -5.57 -9.43
N GLU A 189 -30.34 -6.03 -10.07
CA GLU A 189 -30.86 -5.40 -11.29
C GLU A 189 -31.36 -3.97 -11.03
N ARG A 190 -32.04 -3.75 -9.90
CA ARG A 190 -32.48 -2.39 -9.51
C ARG A 190 -31.29 -1.48 -9.23
N HIS A 191 -30.21 -1.98 -8.62
CA HIS A 191 -28.98 -1.20 -8.45
C HIS A 191 -28.41 -0.79 -9.81
N ARG A 192 -28.30 -1.74 -10.75
CA ARG A 192 -27.80 -1.48 -12.11
C ARG A 192 -28.60 -0.39 -12.81
N ALA A 193 -29.93 -0.48 -12.75
CA ALA A 193 -30.83 0.49 -13.37
C ALA A 193 -30.65 1.90 -12.78
N VAL A 194 -30.58 2.02 -11.45
CA VAL A 194 -30.39 3.33 -10.78
C VAL A 194 -29.02 3.93 -11.09
N ILE A 195 -27.96 3.11 -11.16
CA ILE A 195 -26.63 3.58 -11.52
C ILE A 195 -26.59 4.07 -12.97
N ALA A 196 -27.20 3.33 -13.89
CA ALA A 196 -27.32 3.75 -15.30
C ALA A 196 -28.10 5.06 -15.45
N GLU A 197 -29.11 5.29 -14.61
CA GLU A 197 -29.91 6.52 -14.62
C GLU A 197 -29.15 7.72 -14.03
N ARG A 198 -28.51 7.55 -12.87
CA ARG A 198 -28.02 8.68 -12.05
C ARG A 198 -26.54 8.97 -12.21
N THR A 199 -25.74 7.95 -12.50
CA THR A 199 -24.28 8.02 -12.63
C THR A 199 -23.81 7.03 -13.71
N PRO A 200 -24.24 7.17 -14.97
CA PRO A 200 -23.97 6.21 -16.04
C PRO A 200 -22.48 5.93 -16.23
N GLU A 201 -21.61 6.90 -15.94
CA GLU A 201 -20.16 6.77 -15.99
C GLU A 201 -19.57 5.78 -14.97
N LEU A 202 -20.31 5.46 -13.90
CA LEU A 202 -19.91 4.49 -12.88
C LEU A 202 -20.33 3.06 -13.23
N LEU A 203 -21.19 2.87 -14.23
CA LEU A 203 -21.73 1.57 -14.59
C LEU A 203 -20.65 0.54 -14.95
N PRO A 204 -19.58 0.86 -15.72
CA PRO A 204 -18.52 -0.10 -16.00
C PRO A 204 -17.80 -0.58 -14.74
N VAL A 205 -17.45 0.36 -13.85
CA VAL A 205 -16.78 0.03 -12.57
C VAL A 205 -17.67 -0.82 -11.68
N TRP A 206 -18.95 -0.46 -11.56
CA TRP A 206 -19.90 -1.25 -10.78
C TRP A 206 -20.10 -2.66 -11.35
N THR A 207 -20.11 -2.80 -12.67
CA THR A 207 -20.28 -4.09 -13.37
C THR A 207 -19.10 -5.01 -13.06
N GLU A 208 -17.87 -4.54 -13.22
CA GLU A 208 -16.66 -5.32 -12.91
C GLU A 208 -16.61 -5.70 -11.42
N LEU A 209 -16.95 -4.78 -10.52
CA LEU A 209 -16.98 -5.07 -9.09
C LEU A 209 -18.08 -6.07 -8.71
N ALA A 210 -19.23 -6.02 -9.37
CA ALA A 210 -20.28 -7.00 -9.16
C ALA A 210 -19.83 -8.40 -9.58
N GLU A 211 -19.11 -8.54 -10.69
CA GLU A 211 -18.53 -9.81 -11.13
C GLU A 211 -17.46 -10.34 -10.16
N VAL A 212 -16.53 -9.48 -9.72
CA VAL A 212 -15.55 -9.85 -8.67
C VAL A 212 -16.26 -10.26 -7.37
N THR A 213 -17.33 -9.55 -6.99
CA THR A 213 -18.13 -9.87 -5.80
C THR A 213 -18.83 -11.22 -5.93
N ARG A 214 -19.32 -11.58 -7.13
CA ARG A 214 -19.88 -12.91 -7.41
C ARG A 214 -18.83 -13.99 -7.23
N ALA A 215 -17.61 -13.77 -7.73
CA ALA A 215 -16.51 -14.73 -7.57
C ALA A 215 -16.17 -14.95 -6.09
N VAL A 216 -16.07 -13.89 -5.28
CA VAL A 216 -15.87 -14.00 -3.82
C VAL A 216 -17.02 -14.72 -3.14
N ALA A 217 -18.27 -14.50 -3.58
CA ALA A 217 -19.44 -15.19 -3.07
C ALA A 217 -19.60 -16.64 -3.57
N GLY A 218 -18.70 -17.15 -4.42
CA GLY A 218 -18.82 -18.47 -5.04
C GLY A 218 -20.00 -18.59 -6.01
N ARG A 219 -20.43 -17.48 -6.63
CA ARG A 219 -21.56 -17.41 -7.56
C ARG A 219 -21.12 -17.34 -9.01
N LYS A 220 -21.97 -17.83 -9.92
CA LYS A 220 -21.76 -17.70 -11.37
C LYS A 220 -21.87 -16.23 -11.80
N GLY A 221 -20.99 -15.82 -12.72
CA GLY A 221 -21.02 -14.50 -13.36
C GLY A 221 -22.20 -14.30 -14.30
N TRP A 222 -22.40 -13.07 -14.76
CA TRP A 222 -23.35 -12.77 -15.83
C TRP A 222 -22.93 -13.44 -17.14
N ALA A 223 -23.90 -14.03 -17.85
CA ALA A 223 -23.72 -14.61 -19.18
C ALA A 223 -23.85 -13.53 -20.27
#